data_AF-A0A976LDW9-F1
#
_entry.id   AF-A0A976LDW9-F1
#
_cell.length_a   1.000
_cell.length_b   1.000
_cell.length_c   1.000
_cell.angle_alpha   90.00
_cell.angle_beta   90.00
_cell.angle_gamma   90.00
#
_symmetry.space_group_name_H-M   'P 1'
#
loop_
_entity.id
_entity.type
_entity.pdbx_description
1 polymer ?
#
loop_
_entity_poly.entity_id
_entity_poly.type
_entity_poly.pdbx_seq_one_letter_code
_entity_poly.pdbx_strand_id
1 'polypeptide(L)'
;MKALIVDDSKPIRSIITRVLTGLKFECFEATNGDEALEVLGRISKPNLVTINWHMPQMDGIELIRRLRSSPLHRNLTLLMISSEQDRSKVETAINIGANDYLSKPFTAAALIRKLVDLGVCTTQDVASSGAFPRGQIKVMLIDDSAAIRSVLSSVLSLDLELRVVGMAVDGQKGLDMVRQNPPDVVLLDVEMPVMDGLTTLRLLRKSHPKLPVIMFSSLTERGAKATLDALVAGANDYVAKPKGNSSTEVADKIRSELIPKIKALAPRTVAESLAAIAVAPRQATRTAHKEAIAGVVVGVSTGGPSALADLLPAFVFSSGVPVLIVQHMPPLFTAHLAERLSKICGMPVREAQHGQLLASGDVLLAPGGVHMEVIRDLSGFRIALTHGPLENSCKPSVDVLFRSAAVAWGPKVLGVILTGMGKDGLVGCESISKAGGEILAQDEISSVVWGMPGHVARAGLADAVLPLSQMGMEISLRLKRRGL
;
A
#
# COMPACT_ATOMS: atom_id res chain seq x y z
N MET A 1 -15.29 24.38 -13.06
CA MET A 1 -15.29 24.30 -14.55
C MET A 1 -16.20 23.17 -14.99
N LYS A 2 -16.67 23.12 -16.24
CA LYS A 2 -17.50 22.02 -16.75
C LYS A 2 -16.81 21.33 -17.92
N ALA A 3 -16.88 20.00 -17.98
CA ALA A 3 -16.34 19.22 -19.09
C ALA A 3 -17.36 18.19 -19.58
N LEU A 4 -17.43 18.02 -20.90
CA LEU A 4 -18.16 16.94 -21.54
C LEU A 4 -17.19 15.91 -22.10
N ILE A 5 -17.37 14.65 -21.76
CA ILE A 5 -16.48 13.54 -22.13
C ILE A 5 -17.25 12.61 -23.07
N VAL A 6 -16.85 12.60 -24.34
CA VAL A 6 -17.52 11.85 -25.40
C VAL A 6 -16.63 10.69 -25.84
N ASP A 7 -16.96 9.49 -25.39
CA ASP A 7 -16.21 8.26 -25.69
C ASP A 7 -17.12 7.05 -25.50
N ASP A 8 -17.13 6.09 -26.42
CA ASP A 8 -17.90 4.86 -26.32
C ASP A 8 -17.33 3.89 -25.26
N SER A 9 -16.05 4.02 -24.92
CA SER A 9 -15.36 3.20 -23.92
C SER A 9 -15.57 3.72 -22.49
N LYS A 10 -16.38 2.99 -21.71
CA LYS A 10 -16.61 3.28 -20.28
C LYS A 10 -15.32 3.37 -19.44
N PRO A 11 -14.31 2.49 -19.60
CA PRO A 11 -13.02 2.64 -18.91
C PRO A 11 -12.32 3.97 -19.22
N ILE A 12 -12.32 4.39 -20.49
CA ILE A 12 -11.69 5.65 -20.89
C ILE A 12 -12.43 6.84 -20.29
N ARG A 13 -13.77 6.87 -20.37
CA ARG A 13 -14.57 7.91 -19.72
C ARG A 13 -14.26 8.01 -18.24
N SER A 14 -14.23 6.88 -17.53
CA SER A 14 -13.89 6.86 -16.10
C SER A 14 -12.50 7.45 -15.79
N ILE A 15 -11.49 7.16 -16.62
CA ILE A 15 -10.15 7.74 -16.46
C ILE A 15 -10.17 9.26 -16.65
N ILE A 16 -10.79 9.74 -17.73
CA ILE A 16 -10.87 11.18 -18.04
C ILE A 16 -11.68 11.91 -16.95
N THR A 17 -12.85 11.37 -16.57
CA THR A 17 -13.71 11.89 -15.49
C THR A 17 -12.93 12.03 -14.20
N ARG A 18 -12.12 11.02 -13.82
CA ARG A 18 -11.33 11.06 -12.58
C ARG A 18 -10.27 12.17 -12.61
N VAL A 19 -9.57 12.33 -13.73
CA VAL A 19 -8.56 13.39 -13.90
C VAL A 19 -9.20 14.77 -13.82
N LEU A 20 -10.29 14.98 -14.56
CA LEU A 20 -10.97 16.27 -14.61
C LEU A 20 -11.67 16.61 -13.28
N THR A 21 -12.27 15.64 -12.60
CA THR A 21 -12.86 15.84 -11.26
C THR A 21 -11.78 16.24 -10.25
N GLY A 22 -10.58 15.64 -10.32
CA GLY A 22 -9.43 16.06 -9.51
C GLY A 22 -9.02 17.52 -9.74
N LEU A 23 -9.21 18.03 -10.96
CA LEU A 23 -9.02 19.44 -11.32
C LEU A 23 -10.26 20.31 -11.05
N LYS A 24 -11.24 19.81 -10.26
CA LYS A 24 -12.48 20.51 -9.91
C LYS A 24 -13.39 20.83 -11.12
N PHE A 25 -13.39 19.96 -12.12
CA PHE A 25 -14.42 19.97 -13.17
C PHE A 25 -15.67 19.20 -12.72
N GLU A 26 -16.83 19.79 -12.98
CA GLU A 26 -18.09 19.08 -13.06
C GLU A 26 -18.11 18.35 -14.42
N CYS A 27 -18.15 17.02 -14.38
CA CYS A 27 -18.00 16.18 -15.57
C CYS A 27 -19.35 15.61 -16.02
N PHE A 28 -19.59 15.68 -17.32
CA PHE A 28 -20.73 15.08 -18.02
C PHE A 28 -20.19 14.07 -19.04
N GLU A 29 -20.93 12.99 -19.28
CA GLU A 29 -20.51 11.92 -20.17
C GLU A 29 -21.49 11.73 -21.32
N ALA A 30 -20.99 11.31 -22.48
CA ALA A 30 -21.75 10.84 -23.62
C ALA A 30 -21.01 9.68 -24.30
N THR A 31 -21.75 8.76 -24.92
CA THR A 31 -21.20 7.54 -25.55
C THR A 31 -21.02 7.68 -27.06
N ASN A 32 -21.60 8.71 -27.67
CA ASN A 32 -21.55 8.99 -29.10
C ASN A 32 -21.84 10.48 -29.37
N GLY A 33 -21.75 10.90 -30.64
CA GLY A 33 -21.96 12.30 -31.01
C GLY A 33 -23.40 12.81 -30.88
N ASP A 34 -24.42 11.97 -31.05
CA ASP A 34 -25.82 12.39 -30.89
C ASP A 34 -26.14 12.69 -29.43
N GLU A 35 -25.75 11.78 -28.52
CA GLU A 35 -25.88 11.98 -27.07
C GLU A 35 -25.09 13.20 -26.60
N ALA A 36 -23.90 13.45 -27.17
CA ALA A 36 -23.12 14.64 -26.85
C ALA A 36 -23.87 15.94 -27.17
N LEU A 37 -24.58 16.00 -28.30
CA LEU A 37 -25.40 17.17 -28.67
C LEU A 37 -26.60 17.33 -27.74
N GLU A 38 -27.24 16.24 -27.33
CA GLU A 38 -28.32 16.28 -26.33
C GLU A 38 -27.83 16.83 -24.99
N VAL A 39 -26.68 16.35 -24.50
CA VAL A 39 -26.08 16.81 -23.25
C VAL A 39 -25.73 18.30 -23.34
N LEU A 40 -25.13 18.74 -24.45
CA LEU A 40 -24.84 20.16 -24.69
C LEU A 40 -26.09 21.04 -24.70
N GLY A 41 -27.25 20.51 -25.11
CA GLY A 41 -28.53 21.21 -25.03
C GLY A 41 -29.08 21.37 -23.62
N ARG A 42 -28.64 20.52 -22.66
CA ARG A 42 -29.13 20.51 -21.27
C ARG A 42 -28.19 21.21 -20.29
N ILE A 43 -26.90 21.28 -20.60
CA ILE A 43 -25.90 21.87 -19.71
C ILE A 43 -25.54 23.29 -20.11
N SER A 44 -25.17 24.11 -19.13
CA SER A 44 -24.48 25.37 -19.39
C SER A 44 -23.14 25.11 -20.10
N LYS A 45 -22.76 25.98 -21.05
CA LYS A 45 -21.58 25.85 -21.92
C LYS A 45 -20.34 25.27 -21.20
N PRO A 46 -19.82 24.10 -21.61
CA PRO A 46 -18.62 23.52 -21.00
C PRO A 46 -17.34 24.27 -21.39
N ASN A 47 -16.34 24.19 -20.51
CA ASN A 47 -14.98 24.71 -20.75
C ASN A 47 -14.15 23.78 -21.64
N LEU A 48 -14.49 22.48 -21.65
CA LEU A 48 -13.78 21.44 -22.39
C LEU A 48 -14.78 20.42 -22.93
N VAL A 49 -14.56 19.96 -24.16
CA VAL A 49 -15.16 18.73 -24.68
C VAL A 49 -14.05 17.79 -25.12
N THR A 50 -13.95 16.61 -24.53
CA THR A 50 -13.03 15.55 -25.01
C THR A 50 -13.78 14.63 -25.96
N ILE A 51 -13.22 14.34 -27.14
CA ILE A 51 -13.93 13.62 -28.21
C ILE A 51 -13.10 12.42 -28.69
N ASN A 52 -13.67 11.22 -28.62
CA ASN A 52 -13.10 10.05 -29.28
C ASN A 52 -13.36 10.10 -30.80
N TRP A 53 -12.42 9.61 -31.61
CA TRP A 53 -12.59 9.58 -33.06
C TRP A 53 -13.65 8.57 -33.47
N HIS A 54 -13.43 7.31 -33.12
CA HIS A 54 -14.28 6.21 -33.55
C HIS A 54 -15.34 5.96 -32.48
N MET A 55 -16.59 6.28 -32.81
CA MET A 55 -17.75 6.09 -31.96
C MET A 55 -18.93 5.58 -32.81
N PRO A 56 -19.87 4.81 -32.25
CA PRO A 56 -21.06 4.39 -32.96
C PRO A 56 -21.98 5.58 -33.28
N GLN A 57 -22.86 5.41 -34.28
CA GLN A 57 -23.86 6.39 -34.74
C GLN A 57 -23.26 7.66 -35.36
N MET A 58 -22.67 8.54 -34.54
CA MET A 58 -21.95 9.73 -34.98
C MET A 58 -20.52 9.68 -34.44
N ASP A 59 -19.57 9.67 -35.37
CA ASP A 59 -18.14 9.70 -35.05
C ASP A 59 -17.66 11.07 -34.58
N GLY A 60 -16.44 11.12 -34.05
CA GLY A 60 -15.88 12.35 -33.48
C GLY A 60 -15.62 13.45 -34.51
N ILE A 61 -15.35 13.08 -35.77
CA ILE A 61 -15.07 14.06 -36.82
C ILE A 61 -16.34 14.78 -37.24
N GLU A 62 -17.42 14.03 -37.45
CA GLU A 62 -18.73 14.59 -37.74
C GLU A 62 -19.23 15.44 -36.58
N LEU A 63 -19.04 15.00 -35.34
CA LEU A 63 -19.35 15.81 -34.15
C LEU A 63 -18.60 17.15 -34.17
N ILE A 64 -17.29 17.17 -34.43
CA ILE A 64 -16.51 18.41 -34.49
C ILE A 64 -17.07 19.34 -35.57
N ARG A 65 -17.38 18.84 -36.78
CA ARG A 65 -17.96 19.67 -37.85
C ARG A 65 -19.26 20.33 -37.41
N ARG A 66 -20.16 19.59 -36.77
CA ARG A 66 -21.44 20.11 -36.26
C ARG A 66 -21.23 21.16 -35.17
N LEU A 67 -20.32 20.92 -34.24
CA LEU A 67 -19.99 21.87 -33.18
C LEU A 67 -19.40 23.17 -33.75
N ARG A 68 -18.53 23.09 -34.77
CA ARG A 68 -17.93 24.27 -35.43
C ARG A 68 -18.92 25.03 -36.32
N SER A 69 -19.89 24.35 -36.89
CA SER A 69 -20.95 24.97 -37.70
C SER A 69 -22.02 25.66 -36.86
N SER A 70 -22.17 25.30 -35.58
CA SER A 70 -23.13 25.89 -34.66
C SER A 70 -22.63 27.23 -34.09
N PRO A 71 -23.39 28.35 -34.24
CA PRO A 71 -23.03 29.63 -33.63
C PRO A 71 -22.85 29.58 -32.11
N LEU A 72 -23.58 28.66 -31.45
CA LEU A 72 -23.54 28.47 -30.00
C LEU A 72 -22.28 27.72 -29.53
N HIS A 73 -21.78 26.78 -30.36
CA HIS A 73 -20.74 25.83 -29.96
C HIS A 73 -19.40 26.04 -30.66
N ARG A 74 -19.33 26.91 -31.69
CA ARG A 74 -18.13 27.11 -32.51
C ARG A 74 -16.86 27.48 -31.76
N ASN A 75 -16.99 28.06 -30.56
CA ASN A 75 -15.88 28.50 -29.72
C ASN A 75 -15.59 27.55 -28.53
N LEU A 76 -16.15 26.34 -28.51
CA LEU A 76 -15.80 25.34 -27.49
C LEU A 76 -14.35 24.87 -27.67
N THR A 77 -13.64 24.62 -26.58
CA THR A 77 -12.34 23.96 -26.60
C THR A 77 -12.55 22.46 -26.77
N LEU A 78 -12.12 21.91 -27.90
CA LEU A 78 -12.29 20.51 -28.29
C LEU A 78 -10.93 19.81 -28.25
N LEU A 79 -10.76 18.84 -27.35
CA LEU A 79 -9.58 17.98 -27.29
C LEU A 79 -9.92 16.60 -27.85
N MET A 80 -9.28 16.21 -28.94
CA MET A 80 -9.50 14.89 -29.49
C MET A 80 -8.64 13.85 -28.77
N ILE A 81 -9.23 12.72 -28.36
CA ILE A 81 -8.52 11.65 -27.66
C ILE A 81 -8.81 10.31 -28.37
N SER A 82 -7.85 9.78 -29.13
CA SER A 82 -8.08 8.59 -29.98
C SER A 82 -6.85 7.68 -30.07
N SER A 83 -7.04 6.42 -30.44
CA SER A 83 -5.97 5.45 -30.71
C SER A 83 -5.33 5.61 -32.09
N GLU A 84 -5.82 6.54 -32.92
CA GLU A 84 -5.25 6.82 -34.24
C GLU A 84 -3.85 7.45 -34.09
N GLN A 85 -2.89 6.92 -34.84
CA GLN A 85 -1.47 7.35 -34.79
C GLN A 85 -0.98 7.86 -36.15
N ASP A 86 -1.78 7.71 -37.21
CA ASP A 86 -1.47 8.25 -38.51
C ASP A 86 -1.48 9.79 -38.46
N ARG A 87 -0.30 10.37 -38.67
CA ARG A 87 -0.07 11.82 -38.65
C ARG A 87 -0.98 12.57 -39.61
N SER A 88 -1.28 12.02 -40.78
CA SER A 88 -2.15 12.65 -41.78
C SER A 88 -3.60 12.79 -41.29
N LYS A 89 -4.08 11.79 -40.54
CA LYS A 89 -5.42 11.80 -39.92
C LYS A 89 -5.46 12.72 -38.71
N VAL A 90 -4.42 12.75 -37.89
CA VAL A 90 -4.30 13.71 -36.78
C VAL A 90 -4.35 15.15 -37.31
N GLU A 91 -3.60 15.46 -38.37
CA GLU A 91 -3.65 16.77 -39.03
C GLU A 91 -5.04 17.09 -39.58
N THR A 92 -5.75 16.09 -40.12
CA THR A 92 -7.14 16.24 -40.58
C THR A 92 -8.08 16.66 -39.43
N ALA A 93 -7.97 16.05 -38.25
CA ALA A 93 -8.79 16.44 -37.10
C ALA A 93 -8.54 17.89 -36.64
N ILE A 94 -7.28 18.31 -36.62
CA ILE A 94 -6.92 19.70 -36.26
C ILE A 94 -7.49 20.67 -37.31
N ASN A 95 -7.34 20.37 -38.59
CA ASN A 95 -7.85 21.21 -39.69
C ASN A 95 -9.38 21.35 -39.69
N ILE A 96 -10.10 20.32 -39.23
CA ILE A 96 -11.57 20.34 -39.10
C ILE A 96 -12.01 21.14 -37.86
N GLY A 97 -11.09 21.44 -36.95
CA GLY A 97 -11.30 22.38 -35.85
C GLY A 97 -11.14 21.79 -34.46
N ALA A 98 -10.52 20.60 -34.28
CA ALA A 98 -10.04 20.21 -32.96
C ALA A 98 -8.93 21.18 -32.51
N ASN A 99 -8.93 21.56 -31.22
CA ASN A 99 -7.93 22.49 -30.69
C ASN A 99 -6.60 21.81 -30.41
N ASP A 100 -6.63 20.54 -30.01
CA ASP A 100 -5.44 19.70 -29.85
C ASP A 100 -5.84 18.21 -29.91
N TYR A 101 -4.85 17.33 -29.89
CA TYR A 101 -4.97 15.89 -30.01
C TYR A 101 -4.12 15.17 -28.94
N LEU A 102 -4.66 14.08 -28.39
CA LEU A 102 -3.98 13.18 -27.46
C LEU A 102 -4.17 11.71 -27.87
N SER A 103 -3.06 11.00 -28.11
CA SER A 103 -3.11 9.59 -28.51
C SER A 103 -3.36 8.65 -27.32
N LYS A 104 -4.18 7.62 -27.52
CA LYS A 104 -4.34 6.48 -26.59
C LYS A 104 -3.26 5.41 -26.87
N PRO A 105 -2.70 4.76 -25.83
CA PRO A 105 -2.90 5.01 -24.41
C PRO A 105 -2.22 6.32 -23.94
N PHE A 106 -2.83 7.02 -22.98
CA PHE A 106 -2.29 8.28 -22.43
C PHE A 106 -2.18 8.22 -20.91
N THR A 107 -1.31 9.06 -20.36
CA THR A 107 -1.20 9.30 -18.92
C THR A 107 -2.03 10.52 -18.52
N ALA A 108 -2.47 10.63 -17.27
CA ALA A 108 -3.11 11.86 -16.80
C ALA A 108 -2.20 13.09 -16.94
N ALA A 109 -0.88 12.92 -16.76
CA ALA A 109 0.07 14.00 -16.95
C ALA A 109 0.06 14.52 -18.40
N ALA A 110 -0.02 13.62 -19.39
CA ALA A 110 -0.14 14.01 -20.79
C ALA A 110 -1.48 14.73 -21.06
N LEU A 111 -2.58 14.24 -20.48
CA LEU A 111 -3.87 14.92 -20.57
C LEU A 111 -3.82 16.30 -19.91
N ILE A 112 -3.34 16.43 -18.67
CA ILE A 112 -3.22 17.70 -17.94
C ILE A 112 -2.34 18.69 -18.70
N ARG A 113 -1.21 18.23 -19.24
CA ARG A 113 -0.34 19.09 -20.06
C ARG A 113 -1.10 19.67 -21.24
N LYS A 114 -1.87 18.83 -21.95
CA LYS A 114 -2.76 19.30 -23.02
C LYS A 114 -3.80 20.31 -22.53
N LEU A 115 -4.39 20.10 -21.35
CA LEU A 115 -5.34 21.06 -20.77
C LEU A 115 -4.70 22.40 -20.42
N VAL A 116 -3.45 22.40 -19.94
CA VAL A 116 -2.67 23.61 -19.65
C VAL A 116 -2.28 24.31 -20.95
N ASP A 117 -1.79 23.57 -21.94
CA ASP A 117 -1.41 24.09 -23.27
C ASP A 117 -2.63 24.70 -23.99
N LEU A 118 -3.82 24.11 -23.80
CA LEU A 118 -5.10 24.63 -24.29
C LEU A 118 -5.66 25.81 -23.47
N GLY A 119 -5.02 26.19 -22.37
CA GLY A 119 -5.49 27.26 -21.48
C GLY A 119 -6.79 26.95 -20.73
N VAL A 120 -7.17 25.68 -20.64
CA VAL A 120 -8.40 25.22 -19.95
C VAL A 120 -8.20 25.23 -18.44
N CYS A 121 -6.97 25.00 -17.97
CA CYS A 121 -6.57 25.16 -16.58
C CYS A 121 -5.17 25.75 -16.47
N THR A 122 -4.85 26.36 -15.33
CA THR A 122 -3.52 26.91 -15.06
C THR A 122 -2.63 25.93 -14.31
N THR A 123 -1.32 26.12 -14.38
CA THR A 123 -0.35 25.40 -13.53
C THR A 123 -0.62 25.61 -12.04
N GLN A 124 -1.23 26.73 -11.66
CA GLN A 124 -1.62 27.06 -10.29
C GLN A 124 -2.89 26.31 -9.85
N ASP A 125 -3.84 26.07 -10.76
CA ASP A 125 -5.01 25.20 -10.53
C ASP A 125 -4.57 23.75 -10.28
N VAL A 126 -3.60 23.27 -11.07
CA VAL A 126 -3.02 21.94 -10.88
C VAL A 126 -2.30 21.86 -9.53
N ALA A 127 -1.51 22.86 -9.16
CA ALA A 127 -0.78 22.88 -7.89
C ALA A 127 -1.68 23.01 -6.65
N SER A 128 -2.77 23.77 -6.74
CA SER A 128 -3.74 24.00 -5.65
C SER A 128 -4.80 22.91 -5.52
N SER A 129 -4.94 22.05 -6.54
CA SER A 129 -5.87 20.93 -6.52
C SER A 129 -5.52 19.86 -5.47
N GLY A 130 -4.26 19.81 -5.00
CA GLY A 130 -3.79 18.74 -4.11
C GLY A 130 -3.96 17.34 -4.70
N ALA A 131 -4.38 17.23 -5.96
CA ALA A 131 -4.91 16.01 -6.55
C ALA A 131 -3.81 15.05 -6.97
N PHE A 132 -2.55 15.51 -7.08
CA PHE A 132 -1.44 14.67 -7.52
C PHE A 132 -0.13 15.07 -6.82
N PRO A 133 0.58 14.12 -6.16
CA PRO A 133 1.88 14.38 -5.53
C PRO A 133 2.95 14.78 -6.57
N ARG A 134 3.86 15.67 -6.16
CA ARG A 134 4.99 16.15 -7.00
C ARG A 134 5.95 14.99 -7.30
N GLY A 135 5.94 14.52 -8.54
CA GLY A 135 6.86 13.50 -9.07
C GLY A 135 6.27 12.08 -9.01
N GLN A 136 6.24 11.38 -10.15
CA GLN A 136 5.84 9.98 -10.19
C GLN A 136 6.87 9.12 -9.47
N ILE A 137 6.41 8.20 -8.61
CA ILE A 137 7.20 7.16 -7.96
C ILE A 137 7.79 6.27 -9.04
N LYS A 138 9.12 6.28 -9.13
CA LYS A 138 9.90 5.50 -10.09
C LYS A 138 10.02 4.05 -9.63
N VAL A 139 9.43 3.13 -10.38
CA VAL A 139 9.44 1.69 -10.09
C VAL A 139 10.39 0.98 -11.05
N MET A 140 11.30 0.16 -10.52
CA MET A 140 12.13 -0.77 -11.30
C MET A 140 11.56 -2.18 -11.16
N LEU A 141 11.42 -2.89 -12.28
CA LEU A 141 10.97 -4.30 -12.29
C LEU A 141 12.16 -5.21 -12.59
N ILE A 142 12.43 -6.18 -11.73
CA ILE A 142 13.49 -7.18 -11.92
C ILE A 142 12.85 -8.55 -11.76
N ASP A 143 12.57 -9.23 -12.87
CA ASP A 143 11.86 -10.51 -12.92
C ASP A 143 12.27 -11.23 -14.20
N ASP A 144 12.50 -12.54 -14.19
CA ASP A 144 12.93 -13.28 -15.37
C ASP A 144 11.79 -13.54 -16.38
N SER A 145 10.54 -13.55 -15.90
CA SER A 145 9.35 -13.81 -16.69
C SER A 145 8.90 -12.59 -17.49
N ALA A 146 9.03 -12.67 -18.81
CA ALA A 146 8.56 -11.63 -19.74
C ALA A 146 7.06 -11.34 -19.60
N ALA A 147 6.26 -12.38 -19.36
CA ALA A 147 4.82 -12.25 -19.15
C ALA A 147 4.50 -11.43 -17.89
N ILE A 148 5.18 -11.71 -16.77
CA ILE A 148 5.00 -10.97 -15.52
C ILE A 148 5.42 -9.51 -15.67
N ARG A 149 6.59 -9.24 -16.28
CA ARG A 149 7.04 -7.86 -16.53
C ARG A 149 6.04 -7.08 -17.40
N SER A 150 5.48 -7.71 -18.44
CA SER A 150 4.48 -7.09 -19.30
C SER A 150 3.20 -6.72 -18.55
N VAL A 151 2.69 -7.65 -17.71
CA VAL A 151 1.48 -7.39 -16.92
C VAL A 151 1.72 -6.33 -15.85
N LEU A 152 2.82 -6.42 -15.09
CA LEU A 152 3.20 -5.41 -14.10
C LEU A 152 3.34 -4.03 -14.74
N SER A 153 4.08 -3.93 -15.86
CA SER A 153 4.25 -2.65 -16.56
C SER A 153 2.91 -2.08 -17.02
N SER A 154 2.02 -2.92 -17.56
CA SER A 154 0.69 -2.51 -18.01
C SER A 154 -0.17 -2.00 -16.86
N VAL A 155 -0.23 -2.73 -15.74
CA VAL A 155 -1.06 -2.36 -14.59
C VAL A 155 -0.51 -1.11 -13.88
N LEU A 156 0.80 -1.03 -13.67
CA LEU A 156 1.43 0.13 -13.02
C LEU A 156 1.31 1.40 -13.88
N SER A 157 1.31 1.28 -15.22
CA SER A 157 1.12 2.43 -16.11
C SER A 157 -0.26 3.10 -16.01
N LEU A 158 -1.25 2.40 -15.46
CA LEU A 158 -2.60 2.93 -15.24
C LEU A 158 -2.69 3.79 -13.97
N ASP A 159 -1.71 3.70 -13.06
CA ASP A 159 -1.64 4.53 -11.86
C ASP A 159 -0.84 5.81 -12.13
N LEU A 160 -1.47 6.96 -11.87
CA LEU A 160 -0.94 8.27 -12.25
C LEU A 160 0.26 8.68 -11.41
N GLU A 161 0.41 8.10 -10.23
CA GLU A 161 1.51 8.37 -9.31
C GLU A 161 2.71 7.47 -9.57
N LEU A 162 2.61 6.46 -10.44
CA LEU A 162 3.68 5.49 -10.68
C LEU A 162 4.28 5.63 -12.07
N ARG A 163 5.58 5.34 -12.18
CA ARG A 163 6.30 5.28 -13.45
C ARG A 163 7.29 4.13 -13.44
N VAL A 164 7.16 3.21 -14.40
CA VAL A 164 8.19 2.19 -14.60
C VAL A 164 9.40 2.82 -15.28
N VAL A 165 10.56 2.82 -14.61
CA VAL A 165 11.81 3.42 -15.11
C VAL A 165 12.76 2.40 -15.73
N GLY A 166 12.51 1.11 -15.52
CA GLY A 166 13.30 0.05 -16.12
C GLY A 166 12.75 -1.34 -15.83
N MET A 167 13.17 -2.28 -16.66
CA MET A 167 12.82 -3.70 -16.58
C MET A 167 14.06 -4.54 -16.84
N ALA A 168 14.46 -5.37 -15.88
CA ALA A 168 15.59 -6.29 -15.99
C ALA A 168 15.12 -7.75 -15.90
N VAL A 169 15.85 -8.64 -16.56
CA VAL A 169 15.55 -10.08 -16.65
C VAL A 169 16.31 -10.94 -15.63
N ASP A 170 17.29 -10.35 -14.94
CA ASP A 170 18.14 -11.02 -13.97
C ASP A 170 18.70 -9.99 -12.98
N GLY A 171 19.25 -10.47 -11.86
CA GLY A 171 19.80 -9.63 -10.81
C GLY A 171 20.97 -8.75 -11.24
N GLN A 172 21.83 -9.26 -12.14
CA GLN A 172 23.01 -8.54 -12.60
C GLN A 172 22.62 -7.30 -13.42
N LYS A 173 21.77 -7.48 -14.44
CA LYS A 173 21.23 -6.37 -15.22
C LYS A 173 20.40 -5.42 -14.37
N GLY A 174 19.68 -5.97 -13.39
CA GLY A 174 18.93 -5.20 -12.41
C GLY A 174 19.80 -4.20 -11.65
N LEU A 175 20.94 -4.67 -11.11
CA LEU A 175 21.92 -3.82 -10.41
C LEU A 175 22.49 -2.73 -11.33
N ASP A 176 22.80 -3.07 -12.58
CA ASP A 176 23.35 -2.11 -13.54
C ASP A 176 22.32 -1.05 -13.92
N MET A 177 21.05 -1.44 -14.13
CA MET A 177 19.95 -0.51 -14.40
C MET A 177 19.62 0.38 -13.21
N VAL A 178 19.68 -0.12 -11.98
CA VAL A 178 19.48 0.70 -10.76
C VAL A 178 20.52 1.82 -10.68
N ARG A 179 21.77 1.56 -11.06
CA ARG A 179 22.82 2.59 -11.11
C ARG A 179 22.58 3.63 -12.20
N GLN A 180 22.13 3.20 -13.38
CA GLN A 180 21.92 4.09 -14.53
C GLN A 180 20.62 4.91 -14.41
N ASN A 181 19.57 4.31 -13.87
CA ASN A 181 18.23 4.87 -13.75
C ASN A 181 17.73 4.66 -12.31
N PRO A 182 18.12 5.53 -11.37
CA PRO A 182 17.78 5.36 -9.96
C PRO A 182 16.26 5.30 -9.74
N PRO A 183 15.72 4.17 -9.24
CA PRO A 183 14.32 4.05 -8.89
C PRO A 183 14.05 4.50 -7.44
N ASP A 184 12.78 4.75 -7.15
CA ASP A 184 12.28 5.00 -5.79
C ASP A 184 11.87 3.69 -5.11
N VAL A 185 11.48 2.66 -5.88
CA VAL A 185 11.13 1.31 -5.38
C VAL A 185 11.58 0.26 -6.39
N VAL A 186 12.08 -0.87 -5.91
CA VAL A 186 12.40 -2.05 -6.72
C VAL A 186 11.40 -3.17 -6.43
N LEU A 187 10.79 -3.72 -7.47
CA LEU A 187 10.12 -5.01 -7.43
C LEU A 187 11.09 -6.09 -7.87
N LEU A 188 11.34 -7.07 -7.01
CA LEU A 188 12.40 -8.05 -7.20
C LEU A 188 11.87 -9.47 -7.08
N ASP A 189 11.96 -10.22 -8.16
CA ASP A 189 11.73 -11.66 -8.13
C ASP A 189 12.80 -12.38 -7.30
N VAL A 190 12.42 -13.50 -6.70
CA VAL A 190 13.30 -14.33 -5.88
C VAL A 190 14.13 -15.26 -6.75
N GLU A 191 13.48 -15.95 -7.69
CA GLU A 191 14.09 -17.04 -8.45
C GLU A 191 14.39 -16.54 -9.87
N MET A 192 15.65 -16.18 -10.12
CA MET A 192 16.10 -15.70 -11.42
C MET A 192 17.42 -16.39 -11.83
N PRO A 193 17.67 -16.57 -13.14
CA PRO A 193 18.95 -17.08 -13.62
C PRO A 193 20.07 -16.05 -13.42
N VAL A 194 21.32 -16.50 -13.53
CA VAL A 194 22.56 -15.71 -13.41
C VAL A 194 22.81 -15.14 -12.01
N MET A 195 21.87 -14.37 -11.47
CA MET A 195 21.91 -13.82 -10.12
C MET A 195 20.49 -13.81 -9.54
N ASP A 196 20.29 -14.58 -8.47
CA ASP A 196 19.00 -14.69 -7.78
C ASP A 196 18.63 -13.40 -7.03
N GLY A 197 17.35 -13.30 -6.64
CA GLY A 197 16.82 -12.14 -5.94
C GLY A 197 17.47 -11.90 -4.58
N LEU A 198 17.84 -12.95 -3.84
CA LEU A 198 18.44 -12.79 -2.50
C LEU A 198 19.85 -12.21 -2.59
N THR A 199 20.66 -12.68 -3.54
CA THR A 199 21.99 -12.16 -3.84
C THR A 199 21.90 -10.72 -4.33
N THR A 200 20.95 -10.45 -5.24
CA THR A 200 20.66 -9.10 -5.74
C THR A 200 20.30 -8.15 -4.60
N LEU A 201 19.39 -8.54 -3.70
CA LEU A 201 18.99 -7.76 -2.54
C LEU A 201 20.19 -7.44 -1.63
N ARG A 202 21.04 -8.42 -1.33
CA ARG A 202 22.24 -8.21 -0.50
C ARG A 202 23.19 -7.20 -1.12
N LEU A 203 23.37 -7.23 -2.43
CA LEU A 203 24.20 -6.27 -3.16
C LEU A 203 23.55 -4.88 -3.23
N LEU A 204 22.22 -4.81 -3.38
CA LEU A 204 21.45 -3.57 -3.27
C LEU A 204 21.58 -2.96 -1.86
N ARG A 205 21.50 -3.76 -0.79
CA ARG A 205 21.66 -3.25 0.58
C ARG A 205 23.05 -2.69 0.86
N LYS A 206 24.10 -3.21 0.20
CA LYS A 206 25.46 -2.67 0.29
C LYS A 206 25.63 -1.35 -0.47
N SER A 207 25.02 -1.22 -1.65
CA SER A 207 25.22 -0.07 -2.54
C SER A 207 24.18 1.04 -2.35
N HIS A 208 22.95 0.67 -2.01
CA HIS A 208 21.77 1.51 -1.86
C HIS A 208 20.98 1.08 -0.60
N PRO A 209 21.53 1.28 0.61
CA PRO A 209 21.00 0.71 1.85
C PRO A 209 19.55 1.09 2.15
N LYS A 210 19.12 2.27 1.69
CA LYS A 210 17.77 2.81 1.93
C LYS A 210 16.77 2.55 0.80
N LEU A 211 17.20 1.98 -0.33
CA LEU A 211 16.32 1.79 -1.48
C LEU A 211 15.23 0.75 -1.14
N PRO A 212 13.93 1.10 -1.17
CA PRO A 212 12.87 0.15 -0.91
C PRO A 212 12.86 -1.01 -1.91
N VAL A 213 12.78 -2.24 -1.39
CA VAL A 213 12.68 -3.47 -2.20
C VAL A 213 11.47 -4.27 -1.74
N ILE A 214 10.57 -4.58 -2.66
CA ILE A 214 9.45 -5.49 -2.46
C ILE A 214 9.76 -6.80 -3.19
N MET A 215 9.78 -7.91 -2.47
CA MET A 215 9.96 -9.23 -3.08
C MET A 215 8.67 -9.64 -3.79
N PHE A 216 8.75 -10.02 -5.07
CA PHE A 216 7.61 -10.49 -5.85
C PHE A 216 7.78 -11.99 -6.09
N SER A 217 7.24 -12.84 -5.20
CA SER A 217 7.57 -14.28 -5.16
C SER A 217 6.39 -15.19 -5.47
N SER A 218 6.65 -16.37 -6.05
CA SER A 218 5.67 -17.44 -6.17
C SER A 218 5.25 -18.01 -4.79
N LEU A 219 4.00 -18.49 -4.68
CA LEU A 219 3.49 -19.23 -3.51
C LEU A 219 3.92 -20.70 -3.59
N THR A 220 5.21 -20.96 -3.43
CA THR A 220 5.79 -22.29 -3.26
C THR A 220 6.50 -22.36 -1.90
N GLU A 221 6.72 -23.55 -1.33
CA GLU A 221 7.45 -23.67 -0.06
C GLU A 221 8.89 -23.12 -0.18
N ARG A 222 9.58 -23.41 -1.28
CA ARG A 222 10.92 -22.87 -1.56
C ARG A 222 10.89 -21.35 -1.68
N GLY A 223 9.93 -20.79 -2.41
CA GLY A 223 9.72 -19.35 -2.55
C GLY A 223 9.38 -18.67 -1.23
N ALA A 224 8.60 -19.31 -0.35
CA ALA A 224 8.24 -18.77 0.96
C ALA A 224 9.47 -18.65 1.88
N LYS A 225 10.29 -19.70 1.95
CA LYS A 225 11.54 -19.68 2.73
C LYS A 225 12.51 -18.62 2.21
N ALA A 226 12.72 -18.55 0.89
CA ALA A 226 13.61 -17.57 0.28
C ALA A 226 13.10 -16.12 0.44
N THR A 227 11.78 -15.89 0.34
CA THR A 227 11.16 -14.59 0.62
C THR A 227 11.38 -14.17 2.07
N LEU A 228 11.23 -15.09 3.02
CA LEU A 228 11.48 -14.79 4.43
C LEU A 228 12.95 -14.45 4.69
N ASP A 229 13.89 -15.22 4.11
CA ASP A 229 15.31 -14.91 4.19
C ASP A 229 15.62 -13.54 3.58
N ALA A 230 14.90 -13.14 2.51
CA ALA A 230 15.00 -11.81 1.92
C ALA A 230 14.45 -10.70 2.85
N LEU A 231 13.30 -10.90 3.48
CA LEU A 231 12.72 -9.93 4.44
C LEU A 231 13.66 -9.69 5.63
N VAL A 232 14.25 -10.76 6.18
CA VAL A 232 15.26 -10.65 7.25
C VAL A 232 16.57 -10.04 6.75
N ALA A 233 16.95 -10.27 5.49
CA ALA A 233 18.09 -9.63 4.86
C ALA A 233 17.83 -8.14 4.49
N GLY A 234 16.65 -7.61 4.82
CA GLY A 234 16.31 -6.20 4.72
C GLY A 234 15.37 -5.85 3.56
N ALA A 235 14.71 -6.80 2.91
CA ALA A 235 13.58 -6.45 2.03
C ALA A 235 12.46 -5.82 2.86
N ASN A 236 11.79 -4.82 2.29
CA ASN A 236 10.81 -4.00 3.02
C ASN A 236 9.45 -4.68 3.11
N ASP A 237 9.07 -5.43 2.08
CA ASP A 237 7.82 -6.16 2.00
C ASP A 237 7.91 -7.26 0.93
N TYR A 238 6.84 -8.00 0.76
CA TYR A 238 6.65 -8.91 -0.34
C TYR A 238 5.21 -8.89 -0.87
N VAL A 239 5.05 -9.39 -2.08
CA VAL A 239 3.77 -9.69 -2.70
C VAL A 239 3.85 -11.05 -3.38
N ALA A 240 2.83 -11.87 -3.15
CA ALA A 240 2.70 -13.15 -3.80
C ALA A 240 2.30 -12.97 -5.27
N LYS A 241 3.06 -13.56 -6.21
CA LYS A 241 2.68 -13.64 -7.62
C LYS A 241 1.29 -14.31 -7.70
N PRO A 242 0.29 -13.65 -8.32
CA PRO A 242 -1.03 -14.24 -8.48
C PRO A 242 -0.95 -15.54 -9.30
N LYS A 243 -1.68 -16.56 -8.85
CA LYS A 243 -1.99 -17.75 -9.64
C LYS A 243 -3.37 -17.49 -10.26
N GLY A 244 -3.45 -17.25 -11.57
CA GLY A 244 -4.71 -16.94 -12.24
C GLY A 244 -4.76 -17.54 -13.64
N ASN A 245 -5.94 -17.96 -14.07
CA ASN A 245 -6.19 -18.46 -15.42
C ASN A 245 -6.55 -17.33 -16.40
N SER A 246 -6.77 -16.11 -15.90
CA SER A 246 -7.13 -14.93 -16.68
C SER A 246 -6.24 -13.73 -16.36
N SER A 247 -5.95 -12.90 -17.37
CA SER A 247 -5.14 -11.69 -17.23
C SER A 247 -5.78 -10.61 -16.35
N THR A 248 -7.12 -10.64 -16.18
CA THR A 248 -7.89 -9.68 -15.39
C THR A 248 -7.74 -9.91 -13.88
N GLU A 249 -7.83 -11.15 -13.42
CA GLU A 249 -7.67 -11.48 -11.98
C GLU A 249 -6.27 -11.15 -11.47
N VAL A 250 -5.25 -11.44 -12.29
CA VAL A 250 -3.85 -11.08 -12.03
C VAL A 250 -3.71 -9.57 -11.89
N ALA A 251 -4.32 -8.80 -12.79
CA ALA A 251 -4.25 -7.35 -12.77
C ALA A 251 -4.95 -6.73 -11.54
N ASP A 252 -6.11 -7.27 -11.16
CA ASP A 252 -6.85 -6.78 -10.00
C ASP A 252 -6.11 -7.04 -8.68
N LYS A 253 -5.48 -8.22 -8.54
CA LYS A 253 -4.65 -8.51 -7.36
C LYS A 253 -3.41 -7.63 -7.27
N ILE A 254 -2.75 -7.37 -8.40
CA ILE A 254 -1.64 -6.40 -8.45
C ILE A 254 -2.14 -5.01 -8.03
N ARG A 255 -3.31 -4.59 -8.51
CA ARG A 255 -3.87 -3.27 -8.16
C ARG A 255 -4.24 -3.16 -6.68
N SER A 256 -4.81 -4.20 -6.08
CA SER A 256 -5.28 -4.18 -4.70
C SER A 256 -4.17 -4.42 -3.66
N GLU A 257 -3.15 -5.21 -3.98
CA GLU A 257 -2.10 -5.57 -3.02
C GLU A 257 -0.77 -4.83 -3.26
N LEU A 258 -0.32 -4.72 -4.51
CA LEU A 258 1.02 -4.24 -4.83
C LEU A 258 1.11 -2.71 -4.87
N ILE A 259 0.17 -2.04 -5.53
CA ILE A 259 0.17 -0.58 -5.67
C ILE A 259 0.17 0.13 -4.30
N PRO A 260 -0.70 -0.25 -3.34
CA PRO A 260 -0.67 0.37 -2.01
C PRO A 260 0.69 0.22 -1.31
N LYS A 261 1.33 -0.95 -1.43
CA LYS A 261 2.67 -1.20 -0.85
C LYS A 261 3.75 -0.35 -1.51
N ILE A 262 3.74 -0.21 -2.83
CA ILE A 262 4.68 0.67 -3.55
C ILE A 262 4.53 2.11 -3.03
N LYS A 263 3.29 2.61 -2.97
CA LYS A 263 3.01 3.98 -2.51
C LYS A 263 3.36 4.21 -1.04
N ALA A 264 3.13 3.20 -0.19
CA ALA A 264 3.46 3.28 1.22
C ALA A 264 4.97 3.29 1.48
N LEU A 265 5.76 2.64 0.63
CA LEU A 265 7.22 2.56 0.75
C LEU A 265 7.97 3.67 0.01
N ALA A 266 7.31 4.34 -0.94
CA ALA A 266 7.92 5.43 -1.67
C ALA A 266 8.28 6.59 -0.72
N PRO A 267 9.41 7.27 -0.95
CA PRO A 267 9.83 8.39 -0.12
C PRO A 267 8.77 9.49 -0.13
N ARG A 268 8.19 9.77 1.05
CA ARG A 268 7.21 10.84 1.26
C ARG A 268 7.86 12.20 1.07
N THR A 269 7.06 13.19 0.65
CA THR A 269 7.57 14.56 0.54
C THR A 269 7.91 15.12 1.93
N VAL A 270 8.90 16.01 1.99
CA VAL A 270 9.34 16.69 3.23
C VAL A 270 8.16 17.33 3.97
N ALA A 271 7.14 17.83 3.25
CA ALA A 271 5.93 18.40 3.84
C ALA A 271 5.07 17.38 4.61
N GLU A 272 4.97 16.14 4.15
CA GLU A 272 4.24 15.06 4.83
C GLU A 272 5.00 14.58 6.07
N SER A 273 6.33 14.55 6.00
CA SER A 273 7.18 14.23 7.15
C SER A 273 7.14 15.33 8.21
N LEU A 274 7.11 16.62 7.83
CA LEU A 274 6.97 17.75 8.76
C LEU A 274 5.58 17.83 9.41
N ALA A 275 4.51 17.49 8.69
CA ALA A 275 3.16 17.39 9.25
C ALA A 275 3.02 16.23 10.26
N ALA A 276 3.81 15.16 10.10
CA ALA A 276 3.85 14.05 11.02
C ALA A 276 4.71 14.34 12.28
N ILE A 277 5.81 15.10 12.14
CA ILE A 277 6.64 15.58 13.27
C ILE A 277 5.86 16.56 14.17
N ALA A 278 4.86 17.27 13.65
CA ALA A 278 4.02 18.18 14.44
C ALA A 278 3.12 17.47 15.46
N VAL A 279 3.03 16.14 15.42
CA VAL A 279 2.42 15.33 16.49
C VAL A 279 3.45 15.16 17.59
N ALA A 280 3.70 16.23 18.36
CA ALA A 280 4.45 16.12 19.60
C ALA A 280 3.83 15.01 20.47
N PRO A 281 4.62 14.17 21.15
CA PRO A 281 4.07 13.17 22.05
C PRO A 281 3.31 13.92 23.13
N ARG A 282 1.98 13.88 23.06
CA ARG A 282 1.15 14.27 24.18
C ARG A 282 1.49 13.23 25.24
N GLN A 283 2.36 13.59 26.20
CA GLN A 283 2.67 12.74 27.34
C GLN A 283 1.32 12.33 27.90
N ALA A 284 0.96 11.07 27.72
CA ALA A 284 -0.27 10.55 28.25
C ALA A 284 -0.14 10.75 29.76
N THR A 285 -0.96 11.64 30.32
CA THR A 285 -1.11 11.84 31.77
C THR A 285 -1.84 10.66 32.40
N ARG A 286 -1.59 9.44 31.91
CA ARG A 286 -2.06 8.21 32.51
C ARG A 286 -1.13 7.94 33.67
N THR A 287 -1.71 7.97 34.87
CA THR A 287 -1.06 7.47 36.07
C THR A 287 -0.47 6.10 35.76
N ALA A 288 0.85 5.93 35.89
CA ALA A 288 1.52 4.66 35.66
C ALA A 288 0.78 3.54 36.39
N HIS A 289 0.13 2.66 35.63
CA HIS A 289 -0.61 1.55 36.21
C HIS A 289 0.42 0.58 36.79
N LYS A 290 0.23 0.25 38.08
CA LYS A 290 1.20 -0.47 38.91
C LYS A 290 0.99 -1.99 38.91
N GLU A 291 0.05 -2.53 38.12
CA GLU A 291 -0.19 -3.96 38.12
C GLU A 291 0.86 -4.72 37.30
N ALA A 292 1.22 -5.91 37.77
CA ALA A 292 2.12 -6.78 37.03
C ALA A 292 1.45 -7.23 35.72
N ILE A 293 2.13 -7.01 34.60
CA ILE A 293 1.69 -7.46 33.28
C ILE A 293 1.60 -8.99 33.28
N ALA A 294 0.50 -9.51 32.74
CA ALA A 294 0.21 -10.95 32.63
C ALA A 294 0.41 -11.48 31.22
N GLY A 295 0.48 -10.62 30.20
CA GLY A 295 0.72 -11.02 28.81
C GLY A 295 1.03 -9.85 27.89
N VAL A 296 1.81 -10.13 26.85
CA VAL A 296 2.17 -9.16 25.81
C VAL A 296 1.50 -9.56 24.50
N VAL A 297 0.86 -8.60 23.83
CA VAL A 297 0.34 -8.78 22.47
C VAL A 297 1.07 -7.85 21.51
N VAL A 298 1.53 -8.37 20.37
CA VAL A 298 2.31 -7.65 19.37
C VAL A 298 1.57 -7.68 18.03
N GLY A 299 1.34 -6.51 17.43
CA GLY A 299 0.74 -6.36 16.11
C GLY A 299 1.71 -5.73 15.12
N VAL A 300 1.88 -6.34 13.96
CA VAL A 300 2.90 -5.93 12.98
C VAL A 300 2.54 -6.34 11.54
N SER A 301 3.01 -5.60 10.53
CA SER A 301 2.72 -5.87 9.12
C SER A 301 3.94 -5.60 8.20
N THR A 302 3.88 -4.65 7.27
CA THR A 302 4.99 -4.28 6.37
C THR A 302 6.25 -3.89 7.16
N GLY A 303 7.40 -4.48 6.81
CA GLY A 303 8.66 -4.39 7.57
C GLY A 303 8.74 -5.31 8.79
N GLY A 304 7.69 -6.09 9.04
CA GLY A 304 7.46 -6.81 10.28
C GLY A 304 8.43 -7.92 10.63
N PRO A 305 8.78 -8.83 9.71
CA PRO A 305 9.76 -9.89 10.01
C PRO A 305 11.11 -9.34 10.49
N SER A 306 11.59 -8.24 9.92
CA SER A 306 12.81 -7.56 10.39
C SER A 306 12.59 -6.94 11.76
N ALA A 307 11.47 -6.23 11.97
CA ALA A 307 11.17 -5.60 13.24
C ALA A 307 11.03 -6.62 14.39
N LEU A 308 10.41 -7.77 14.14
CA LEU A 308 10.31 -8.87 15.11
C LEU A 308 11.67 -9.51 15.40
N ALA A 309 12.51 -9.69 14.37
CA ALA A 309 13.86 -10.22 14.53
C ALA A 309 14.75 -9.33 15.42
N ASP A 310 14.57 -8.01 15.34
CA ASP A 310 15.28 -7.05 16.19
C ASP A 310 14.66 -6.96 17.60
N LEU A 311 13.33 -6.98 17.69
CA LEU A 311 12.60 -6.75 18.93
C LEU A 311 12.67 -7.95 19.90
N LEU A 312 12.33 -9.15 19.42
CA LEU A 312 12.08 -10.29 20.30
C LEU A 312 13.31 -10.67 21.14
N PRO A 313 14.53 -10.82 20.58
CA PRO A 313 15.71 -11.25 21.35
C PRO A 313 16.03 -10.36 22.56
N ALA A 314 15.61 -9.10 22.52
CA ALA A 314 15.88 -8.14 23.58
C ALA A 314 15.05 -8.38 24.86
N PHE A 315 13.93 -9.12 24.82
CA PHE A 315 13.06 -9.27 25.99
C PHE A 315 12.45 -10.66 26.22
N VAL A 316 12.28 -11.49 25.18
CA VAL A 316 11.49 -12.73 25.29
C VAL A 316 12.05 -13.73 26.29
N PHE A 317 13.38 -13.82 26.41
CA PHE A 317 14.02 -14.73 27.37
C PHE A 317 13.67 -14.40 28.83
N SER A 318 13.47 -13.11 29.12
CA SER A 318 13.19 -12.61 30.46
C SER A 318 11.73 -12.18 30.66
N SER A 319 10.83 -12.52 29.72
CA SER A 319 9.48 -11.96 29.74
C SER A 319 8.68 -12.44 30.97
N GLY A 320 8.84 -13.71 31.35
CA GLY A 320 8.06 -14.34 32.42
C GLY A 320 6.55 -14.40 32.15
N VAL A 321 6.11 -14.05 30.94
CA VAL A 321 4.70 -13.97 30.52
C VAL A 321 4.57 -14.44 29.06
N PRO A 322 3.38 -14.92 28.65
CA PRO A 322 3.11 -15.23 27.25
C PRO A 322 3.21 -13.98 26.35
N VAL A 323 3.81 -14.16 25.18
CA VAL A 323 3.94 -13.16 24.12
C VAL A 323 3.21 -13.67 22.88
N LEU A 324 2.17 -12.96 22.46
CA LEU A 324 1.32 -13.34 21.35
C LEU A 324 1.48 -12.35 20.20
N ILE A 325 1.71 -12.83 19.00
CA ILE A 325 2.13 -12.01 17.86
C ILE A 325 1.16 -12.23 16.71
N VAL A 326 0.61 -11.13 16.17
CA VAL A 326 -0.05 -11.12 14.87
C VAL A 326 0.85 -10.40 13.88
N GLN A 327 1.30 -11.16 12.87
CA GLN A 327 1.96 -10.65 11.68
C GLN A 327 1.02 -10.88 10.50
N HIS A 328 0.69 -9.84 9.73
CA HIS A 328 -0.11 -9.97 8.51
C HIS A 328 0.69 -10.71 7.42
N MET A 329 0.59 -12.04 7.42
CA MET A 329 1.22 -12.94 6.46
C MET A 329 0.25 -14.08 6.10
N PRO A 330 0.19 -14.55 4.83
CA PRO A 330 -0.60 -15.69 4.40
C PRO A 330 -0.17 -16.99 5.07
N PRO A 331 -1.00 -18.06 4.91
CA PRO A 331 -0.62 -19.41 5.31
C PRO A 331 0.73 -19.86 4.73
N LEU A 332 1.41 -20.80 5.40
CA LEU A 332 2.77 -21.32 5.12
C LEU A 332 3.93 -20.35 5.48
N PHE A 333 3.74 -19.05 5.32
CA PHE A 333 4.77 -18.06 5.63
C PHE A 333 4.95 -17.86 7.14
N THR A 334 3.86 -17.94 7.91
CA THR A 334 3.85 -17.80 9.37
C THR A 334 4.63 -18.93 10.05
N ALA A 335 4.50 -20.17 9.58
CA ALA A 335 5.29 -21.32 10.07
C ALA A 335 6.80 -21.10 9.94
N HIS A 336 7.26 -20.70 8.75
CA HIS A 336 8.68 -20.43 8.51
C HIS A 336 9.17 -19.23 9.30
N LEU A 337 8.34 -18.19 9.48
CA LEU A 337 8.69 -17.05 10.31
C LEU A 337 8.91 -17.48 11.77
N ALA A 338 8.03 -18.30 12.33
CA ALA A 338 8.18 -18.82 13.69
C ALA A 338 9.46 -19.65 13.85
N GLU A 339 9.78 -20.53 12.90
CA GLU A 339 11.03 -21.30 12.90
C GLU A 339 12.27 -20.39 12.86
N ARG A 340 12.22 -19.32 12.03
CA ARG A 340 13.32 -18.38 11.91
C ARG A 340 13.51 -17.54 13.17
N LEU A 341 12.43 -17.02 13.73
CA LEU A 341 12.46 -16.28 14.99
C LEU A 341 12.94 -17.16 16.14
N SER A 342 12.60 -18.46 16.13
CA SER A 342 13.14 -19.41 17.11
C SER A 342 14.66 -19.46 17.08
N LYS A 343 15.25 -19.54 15.88
CA LYS A 343 16.72 -19.56 15.71
C LYS A 343 17.36 -18.25 16.16
N ILE A 344 16.72 -17.11 15.88
CA ILE A 344 17.23 -15.79 16.25
C ILE A 344 17.16 -15.57 17.77
N CYS A 345 16.06 -15.97 18.40
CA CYS A 345 15.85 -15.80 19.84
C CYS A 345 16.59 -16.86 20.67
N GLY A 346 17.03 -17.97 20.07
CA GLY A 346 17.61 -19.10 20.78
C GLY A 346 16.60 -19.85 21.67
N MET A 347 15.30 -19.65 21.45
CA MET A 347 14.21 -20.28 22.20
C MET A 347 12.99 -20.55 21.30
N PRO A 348 12.07 -21.44 21.69
CA PRO A 348 10.93 -21.79 20.83
C PRO A 348 9.98 -20.61 20.60
N VAL A 349 9.83 -20.22 19.34
CA VAL A 349 8.74 -19.39 18.82
C VAL A 349 7.88 -20.29 17.93
N ARG A 350 6.60 -20.45 18.27
CA ARG A 350 5.73 -21.45 17.62
C ARG A 350 4.53 -20.77 16.97
N GLU A 351 3.98 -21.37 15.92
CA GLU A 351 2.62 -21.03 15.52
C GLU A 351 1.64 -21.48 16.60
N ALA A 352 0.63 -20.65 16.84
CA ALA A 352 -0.38 -20.93 17.83
C ALA A 352 -1.28 -22.08 17.40
N GLN A 353 -1.66 -22.94 18.35
CA GLN A 353 -2.58 -24.06 18.14
C GLN A 353 -3.91 -23.80 18.85
N HIS A 354 -5.01 -24.15 18.20
CA HIS A 354 -6.35 -24.01 18.79
C HIS A 354 -6.46 -24.86 20.07
N GLY A 355 -6.99 -24.27 21.15
CA GLY A 355 -7.21 -24.93 22.43
C GLY A 355 -5.96 -25.06 23.32
N GLN A 356 -4.78 -24.64 22.84
CA GLN A 356 -3.55 -24.74 23.63
C GLN A 356 -3.62 -23.82 24.86
N LEU A 357 -3.15 -24.33 26.00
CA LEU A 357 -3.03 -23.58 27.24
C LEU A 357 -1.85 -22.60 27.12
N LEU A 358 -2.05 -21.35 27.54
CA LEU A 358 -1.00 -20.35 27.58
C LEU A 358 -0.14 -20.53 28.83
N ALA A 359 1.14 -20.82 28.63
CA ALA A 359 2.13 -20.88 29.69
C ALA A 359 3.00 -19.62 29.74
N SER A 360 3.62 -19.39 30.89
CA SER A 360 4.66 -18.37 31.03
C SER A 360 5.84 -18.69 30.10
N GLY A 361 6.35 -17.67 29.40
CA GLY A 361 7.46 -17.81 28.46
C GLY A 361 7.08 -18.32 27.06
N ASP A 362 5.79 -18.62 26.80
CA ASP A 362 5.34 -18.93 25.45
C ASP A 362 5.50 -17.72 24.53
N VAL A 363 6.06 -17.93 23.33
CA VAL A 363 6.08 -16.95 22.25
C VAL A 363 5.35 -17.55 21.05
N LEU A 364 4.15 -17.02 20.78
CA LEU A 364 3.21 -17.62 19.83
C LEU A 364 2.85 -16.66 18.71
N LEU A 365 2.98 -17.13 17.48
CA LEU A 365 2.61 -16.41 16.27
C LEU A 365 1.24 -16.88 15.77
N ALA A 366 0.36 -15.96 15.44
CA ALA A 366 -0.91 -16.28 14.80
C ALA A 366 -0.70 -16.94 13.43
N PRO A 367 -1.31 -18.10 13.16
CA PRO A 367 -1.22 -18.74 11.86
C PRO A 367 -1.96 -17.91 10.79
N GLY A 368 -1.39 -17.86 9.59
CA GLY A 368 -1.99 -17.17 8.45
C GLY A 368 -3.36 -17.74 8.08
N GLY A 369 -4.31 -16.87 7.70
CA GLY A 369 -5.64 -17.30 7.24
C GLY A 369 -6.66 -17.65 8.32
N VAL A 370 -6.32 -17.48 9.60
CA VAL A 370 -7.25 -17.55 10.75
C VAL A 370 -7.01 -16.38 11.72
N HIS A 371 -7.98 -16.06 12.55
CA HIS A 371 -7.77 -15.12 13.67
C HIS A 371 -7.28 -15.87 14.90
N MET A 372 -6.48 -15.20 15.72
CA MET A 372 -6.00 -15.69 17.00
C MET A 372 -6.59 -14.84 18.11
N GLU A 373 -7.20 -15.50 19.09
CA GLU A 373 -7.84 -14.88 20.25
C GLU A 373 -7.33 -15.50 21.54
N VAL A 374 -7.35 -14.72 22.62
CA VAL A 374 -7.12 -15.22 23.98
C VAL A 374 -8.47 -15.38 24.68
N ILE A 375 -8.76 -16.60 25.13
CA ILE A 375 -9.95 -16.89 25.92
C ILE A 375 -9.55 -17.27 27.35
N ARG A 376 -10.38 -16.89 28.32
CA ARG A 376 -10.23 -17.31 29.72
C ARG A 376 -11.31 -18.33 30.05
N ASP A 377 -10.90 -19.49 30.53
CA ASP A 377 -11.78 -20.52 31.06
C ASP A 377 -11.43 -20.86 32.52
N LEU A 378 -12.08 -21.86 33.10
CA LEU A 378 -11.84 -22.31 34.48
C LEU A 378 -10.43 -22.89 34.70
N SER A 379 -9.78 -23.35 33.63
CA SER A 379 -8.45 -23.97 33.65
C SER A 379 -7.30 -23.00 33.36
N GLY A 380 -7.60 -21.77 32.95
CA GLY A 380 -6.61 -20.73 32.70
C GLY A 380 -6.90 -19.94 31.41
N PHE A 381 -5.84 -19.50 30.75
CA PHE A 381 -5.93 -18.80 29.46
C PHE A 381 -5.57 -19.76 28.32
N ARG A 382 -6.36 -19.75 27.24
CA ARG A 382 -6.13 -20.58 26.06
C ARG A 382 -6.15 -19.75 24.79
N ILE A 383 -5.52 -20.28 23.74
CA ILE A 383 -5.70 -19.75 22.39
C ILE A 383 -6.96 -20.32 21.76
N ALA A 384 -7.79 -19.44 21.21
CA ALA A 384 -8.83 -19.79 20.26
C ALA A 384 -8.41 -19.31 18.87
N LEU A 385 -8.36 -20.24 17.91
CA LEU A 385 -8.25 -19.91 16.49
C LEU A 385 -9.64 -19.89 15.86
N THR A 386 -10.03 -18.78 15.24
CA THR A 386 -11.38 -18.57 14.70
C THR A 386 -11.34 -18.21 13.20
N HIS A 387 -12.41 -18.57 12.48
CA HIS A 387 -12.56 -18.33 11.04
C HIS A 387 -13.51 -17.16 10.72
N GLY A 388 -13.60 -16.18 11.63
CA GLY A 388 -14.42 -14.97 11.44
C GLY A 388 -14.14 -14.22 10.13
N PRO A 389 -14.98 -13.25 9.74
CA PRO A 389 -14.76 -12.47 8.51
C PRO A 389 -13.43 -11.71 8.56
N LEU A 390 -12.90 -11.32 7.39
CA LEU A 390 -11.74 -10.43 7.32
C LEU A 390 -12.03 -9.14 8.11
N GLU A 391 -11.06 -8.69 8.89
CA GLU A 391 -11.14 -7.41 9.61
C GLU A 391 -9.98 -6.52 9.19
N ASN A 392 -10.26 -5.27 8.84
CA ASN A 392 -9.31 -4.37 8.19
C ASN A 392 -8.63 -5.02 6.96
N SER A 393 -9.38 -5.86 6.23
CA SER A 393 -8.90 -6.67 5.10
C SER A 393 -7.78 -7.68 5.46
N CYS A 394 -7.61 -8.00 6.74
CA CYS A 394 -6.56 -8.87 7.27
C CYS A 394 -7.13 -10.11 7.97
N LYS A 395 -6.40 -11.22 7.86
CA LYS A 395 -6.61 -12.47 8.62
C LYS A 395 -5.30 -13.27 8.64
N PRO A 396 -4.56 -13.30 9.77
CA PRO A 396 -4.94 -12.80 11.10
C PRO A 396 -5.07 -11.27 11.18
N SER A 397 -5.86 -10.79 12.14
CA SER A 397 -6.05 -9.36 12.43
C SER A 397 -5.57 -9.03 13.84
N VAL A 398 -4.91 -7.88 13.97
CA VAL A 398 -4.38 -7.38 15.24
C VAL A 398 -5.52 -6.96 16.17
N ASP A 399 -6.56 -6.29 15.64
CA ASP A 399 -7.71 -5.86 16.43
C ASP A 399 -8.39 -7.03 17.15
N VAL A 400 -8.52 -8.19 16.48
CA VAL A 400 -9.11 -9.40 17.08
C VAL A 400 -8.30 -9.92 18.27
N LEU A 401 -6.98 -10.04 18.12
CA LEU A 401 -6.10 -10.48 19.20
C LEU A 401 -6.14 -9.48 20.37
N PHE A 402 -6.03 -8.19 20.06
CA PHE A 402 -5.93 -7.15 21.08
C PHE A 402 -7.24 -7.00 21.87
N ARG A 403 -8.40 -7.08 21.21
CA ARG A 403 -9.70 -7.09 21.90
C ARG A 403 -9.87 -8.28 22.84
N SER A 404 -9.58 -9.48 22.36
CA SER A 404 -9.71 -10.69 23.20
C SER A 404 -8.72 -10.67 24.37
N ALA A 405 -7.48 -10.21 24.15
CA ALA A 405 -6.49 -10.03 25.21
C ALA A 405 -6.91 -8.98 26.25
N ALA A 406 -7.52 -7.86 25.82
CA ALA A 406 -8.08 -6.85 26.72
C ALA A 406 -9.20 -7.43 27.62
N VAL A 407 -10.06 -8.29 27.08
CA VAL A 407 -11.10 -8.99 27.85
C VAL A 407 -10.49 -10.02 28.80
N ALA A 408 -9.49 -10.78 28.34
CA ALA A 408 -8.90 -11.86 29.12
C ALA A 408 -8.02 -11.36 30.28
N TRP A 409 -7.12 -10.42 30.01
CA TRP A 409 -6.14 -9.93 30.98
C TRP A 409 -6.49 -8.59 31.64
N GLY A 410 -7.50 -7.87 31.12
CA GLY A 410 -7.92 -6.58 31.67
C GLY A 410 -6.76 -5.57 31.68
N PRO A 411 -6.45 -4.92 32.82
CA PRO A 411 -5.37 -3.95 32.91
C PRO A 411 -3.96 -4.56 32.81
N LYS A 412 -3.85 -5.90 32.83
CA LYS A 412 -2.56 -6.62 32.84
C LYS A 412 -2.03 -6.95 31.44
N VAL A 413 -2.61 -6.39 30.39
CA VAL A 413 -2.11 -6.56 29.01
C VAL A 413 -1.16 -5.42 28.64
N LEU A 414 -0.06 -5.79 27.98
CA LEU A 414 0.80 -4.85 27.27
C LEU A 414 0.62 -5.04 25.76
N GLY A 415 0.02 -4.05 25.09
CA GLY A 415 -0.08 -4.00 23.64
C GLY A 415 1.16 -3.35 23.02
N VAL A 416 1.68 -3.92 21.96
CA VAL A 416 2.83 -3.40 21.20
C VAL A 416 2.45 -3.34 19.73
N ILE A 417 2.44 -2.13 19.15
CA ILE A 417 2.17 -1.92 17.73
C ILE A 417 3.44 -1.49 17.02
N LEU A 418 3.86 -2.27 16.03
CA LEU A 418 5.05 -2.04 15.22
C LEU A 418 4.66 -1.60 13.81
N THR A 419 5.68 -1.29 13.01
CA THR A 419 5.58 -0.93 11.58
C THR A 419 4.55 -1.75 10.81
N GLY A 420 3.79 -1.05 9.98
CA GLY A 420 2.75 -1.68 9.18
C GLY A 420 1.87 -0.68 8.45
N MET A 421 1.32 -1.11 7.32
CA MET A 421 0.35 -0.34 6.56
C MET A 421 -1.06 -0.48 7.17
N GLY A 422 -1.89 0.53 6.98
CA GLY A 422 -3.29 0.51 7.41
C GLY A 422 -3.49 0.95 8.86
N LYS A 423 -4.60 0.51 9.45
CA LYS A 423 -5.06 0.92 10.79
C LYS A 423 -5.42 -0.25 11.72
N ASP A 424 -5.17 -1.49 11.28
CA ASP A 424 -5.44 -2.65 12.13
C ASP A 424 -4.58 -2.59 13.39
N GLY A 425 -5.18 -2.88 14.54
CA GLY A 425 -4.62 -2.66 15.87
C GLY A 425 -5.12 -1.38 16.55
N LEU A 426 -5.72 -0.42 15.81
CA LEU A 426 -6.26 0.80 16.40
C LEU A 426 -7.43 0.50 17.36
N VAL A 427 -8.43 -0.25 16.89
CA VAL A 427 -9.63 -0.57 17.69
C VAL A 427 -9.27 -1.52 18.83
N GLY A 428 -8.34 -2.44 18.59
CA GLY A 428 -7.76 -3.31 19.61
C GLY A 428 -7.05 -2.52 20.70
N CYS A 429 -6.23 -1.53 20.32
CA CYS A 429 -5.60 -0.59 21.26
C CYS A 429 -6.63 0.23 22.04
N GLU A 430 -7.73 0.68 21.43
CA GLU A 430 -8.82 1.32 22.17
C GLU A 430 -9.41 0.39 23.24
N SER A 431 -9.58 -0.90 22.93
CA SER A 431 -10.05 -1.90 23.89
C SER A 431 -9.06 -2.15 25.02
N ILE A 432 -7.76 -2.28 24.72
CA ILE A 432 -6.70 -2.38 25.73
C ILE A 432 -6.71 -1.14 26.64
N SER A 433 -6.76 0.04 26.03
CA SER A 433 -6.82 1.32 26.73
C SER A 433 -8.03 1.42 27.65
N LYS A 434 -9.22 1.01 27.20
CA LYS A 434 -10.47 0.97 27.99
C LYS A 434 -10.40 -0.04 29.14
N ALA A 435 -9.71 -1.17 28.94
CA ALA A 435 -9.48 -2.18 29.97
C ALA A 435 -8.41 -1.77 30.99
N GLY A 436 -7.70 -0.65 30.76
CA GLY A 436 -6.64 -0.13 31.62
C GLY A 436 -5.25 -0.70 31.34
N GLY A 437 -5.07 -1.42 30.24
CA GLY A 437 -3.77 -1.96 29.83
C GLY A 437 -2.85 -0.90 29.23
N GLU A 438 -1.57 -1.26 29.11
CA GLU A 438 -0.52 -0.40 28.58
C GLU A 438 -0.29 -0.63 27.08
N ILE A 439 0.09 0.40 26.34
CA ILE A 439 0.30 0.37 24.89
C ILE A 439 1.61 1.06 24.52
N LEU A 440 2.44 0.36 23.75
CA LEU A 440 3.66 0.89 23.12
C LEU A 440 3.47 0.95 21.60
N ALA A 441 3.93 2.03 20.99
CA ALA A 441 3.94 2.18 19.54
C ALA A 441 5.35 2.48 19.02
N GLN A 442 5.70 1.92 17.86
CA GLN A 442 6.94 2.24 17.17
C GLN A 442 6.90 3.68 16.61
N ASP A 443 8.02 4.39 16.69
CA ASP A 443 8.15 5.74 16.13
C ASP A 443 8.17 5.76 14.59
N GLU A 444 7.98 6.95 14.01
CA GLU A 444 7.96 7.11 12.55
C GLU A 444 9.33 6.86 11.92
N ILE A 445 10.40 7.31 12.58
CA ILE A 445 11.76 7.29 12.03
C ILE A 445 12.26 5.85 11.86
N SER A 446 11.99 4.97 12.82
CA SER A 446 12.40 3.57 12.73
C SER A 446 11.39 2.68 11.99
N SER A 447 10.19 3.17 11.70
CA SER A 447 9.16 2.40 10.99
C SER A 447 9.42 2.35 9.49
N VAL A 448 9.28 1.17 8.90
CA VAL A 448 9.27 1.02 7.43
C VAL A 448 8.01 1.68 6.84
N VAL A 449 6.86 1.47 7.50
CA VAL A 449 5.61 2.17 7.22
C VAL A 449 4.96 2.56 8.54
N TRP A 450 4.82 3.87 8.78
CA TRP A 450 4.20 4.39 10.00
C TRP A 450 2.67 4.53 9.87
N GLY A 451 2.02 3.47 9.38
CA GLY A 451 0.57 3.38 9.25
C GLY A 451 -0.08 2.95 10.56
N MET A 452 0.02 1.67 10.90
CA MET A 452 -0.54 1.08 12.12
C MET A 452 -0.11 1.84 13.39
N PRO A 453 1.20 2.01 13.68
CA PRO A 453 1.62 2.73 14.89
C PRO A 453 1.27 4.22 14.83
N GLY A 454 1.28 4.82 13.64
CA GLY A 454 0.91 6.21 13.44
C GLY A 454 -0.56 6.51 13.73
N HIS A 455 -1.49 5.58 13.42
CA HIS A 455 -2.90 5.74 13.79
C HIS A 455 -3.09 5.67 15.30
N VAL A 456 -2.42 4.73 15.98
CA VAL A 456 -2.48 4.56 17.44
C VAL A 456 -1.87 5.77 18.17
N ALA A 457 -0.73 6.27 17.71
CA ALA A 457 -0.07 7.43 18.27
C ALA A 457 -0.91 8.70 18.11
N ARG A 458 -1.46 8.96 16.91
CA ARG A 458 -2.33 10.13 16.64
C ARG A 458 -3.63 10.10 17.42
N ALA A 459 -4.16 8.91 17.71
CA ALA A 459 -5.33 8.74 18.57
C ALA A 459 -5.03 8.99 20.07
N GLY A 460 -3.75 9.20 20.45
CA GLY A 460 -3.34 9.42 21.84
C GLY A 460 -3.47 8.17 22.72
N LEU A 461 -3.45 6.98 22.11
CA LEU A 461 -3.63 5.71 22.82
C LEU A 461 -2.30 5.13 23.35
N ALA A 462 -1.17 5.47 22.73
CA ALA A 462 0.13 4.97 23.13
C ALA A 462 0.65 5.65 24.40
N ASP A 463 1.07 4.86 25.40
CA ASP A 463 1.73 5.36 26.60
C ASP A 463 3.17 5.80 26.31
N ALA A 464 3.80 5.20 25.31
CA ALA A 464 5.07 5.67 24.76
C ALA A 464 5.18 5.36 23.26
N VAL A 465 5.79 6.29 22.54
CA VAL A 465 6.18 6.15 21.13
C VAL A 465 7.70 6.12 21.10
N LEU A 466 8.30 5.00 20.67
CA LEU A 466 9.72 4.74 20.84
C LEU A 466 10.38 4.24 19.54
N PRO A 467 11.66 4.55 19.31
CA PRO A 467 12.45 3.88 18.28
C PRO A 467 12.50 2.37 18.50
N LEU A 468 12.45 1.58 17.43
CA LEU A 468 12.48 0.10 17.48
C LEU A 468 13.59 -0.44 18.39
N SER A 469 14.78 0.17 18.32
CA SER A 469 15.96 -0.22 19.11
C SER A 469 15.78 -0.07 20.62
N GLN A 470 14.82 0.73 21.07
CA GLN A 470 14.54 0.96 22.50
C GLN A 470 13.33 0.15 22.99
N MET A 471 12.47 -0.33 22.09
CA MET A 471 11.22 -0.99 22.46
C MET A 471 11.43 -2.26 23.29
N GLY A 472 12.40 -3.09 22.95
CA GLY A 472 12.68 -4.33 23.71
C GLY A 472 13.12 -4.06 25.16
N MET A 473 13.92 -3.01 25.36
CA MET A 473 14.32 -2.56 26.70
C MET A 473 13.12 -2.02 27.49
N GLU A 474 12.28 -1.19 26.87
CA GLU A 474 11.08 -0.65 27.51
C GLU A 474 10.09 -1.75 27.90
N ILE A 475 9.85 -2.73 27.02
CA ILE A 475 9.01 -3.90 27.33
C ILE A 475 9.58 -4.62 28.56
N SER A 476 10.88 -4.91 28.57
CA SER A 476 11.54 -5.56 29.70
C SER A 476 11.41 -4.77 31.02
N LEU A 477 11.51 -3.44 30.97
CA LEU A 477 11.34 -2.58 32.13
C LEU A 477 9.91 -2.64 32.67
N ARG A 478 8.91 -2.60 31.79
CA ARG A 478 7.48 -2.71 32.18
C ARG A 478 7.17 -4.08 32.77
N LEU A 479 7.68 -5.16 32.18
CA LEU A 479 7.49 -6.52 32.69
C LEU A 479 8.11 -6.75 34.08
N LYS A 480 9.19 -6.03 34.42
CA LYS A 480 9.83 -6.11 35.74
C LYS A 480 9.09 -5.35 36.85
N ARG A 481 8.08 -4.52 36.52
CA ARG A 481 7.27 -3.84 37.52
C ARG A 481 6.50 -4.90 38.32
N ARG A 482 6.90 -5.12 39.57
CA ARG A 482 6.14 -5.98 40.49
C ARG A 482 4.95 -5.16 40.99
N GLY A 483 3.75 -5.73 40.88
CA GLY A 483 2.57 -5.21 41.58
C GLY A 483 2.91 -5.05 43.06
N LEU A 484 2.74 -3.83 43.57
CA LEU A 484 2.90 -3.53 44.99
C LEU A 484 1.78 -4.18 45.80
#